data_AF-A0A7J3NN59-F1
#
_entry.id   AF-A0A7J3NN59-F1
#
_cell.length_a   1.000
_cell.length_b   1.000
_cell.length_c   1.000
_cell.angle_alpha   90.00
_cell.angle_beta   90.00
_cell.angle_gamma   90.00
#
_symmetry.space_group_name_H-M   'P 1'
#
loop_
_entity.id
_entity.type
_entity.pdbx_description
1 polymer ?
#
loop_
_entity_poly.entity_id
_entity_poly.type
_entity_poly.pdbx_seq_one_letter_code
_entity_poly.pdbx_strand_id
1 'polypeptide(L)'
;MIDAVEFLTELLEIPSPSGEEKEIVSFLAKRLGEWGYQAEVDQAGNVVAQLGEGEPALLLASHVDTVPGPLPVRRGNSKVFGR
;
A
#
# COMPACT_ATOMS: atom_id res chain seq x y z
N MET A 1 3.42 -2.13 17.44
CA MET A 1 4.58 -2.26 16.54
C MET A 1 4.06 -2.86 15.24
N ILE A 2 4.39 -2.27 14.09
CA ILE A 2 3.92 -2.76 12.78
C ILE A 2 4.77 -3.97 12.40
N ASP A 3 4.14 -5.11 12.09
CA ASP A 3 4.84 -6.21 11.42
C ASP A 3 4.82 -5.94 9.91
N ALA A 4 5.97 -5.53 9.38
CA ALA A 4 6.10 -5.18 7.97
C ALA A 4 5.84 -6.36 7.02
N VAL A 5 6.15 -7.59 7.44
CA VAL A 5 5.94 -8.79 6.61
C VAL A 5 4.46 -9.14 6.57
N GLU A 6 3.78 -9.02 7.70
CA GLU A 6 2.33 -9.19 7.75
C GLU A 6 1.60 -8.13 6.93
N PHE A 7 1.99 -6.86 7.07
CA PHE A 7 1.37 -5.77 6.30
C PHE A 7 1.59 -5.93 4.78
N LEU A 8 2.79 -6.31 4.35
CA LEU A 8 3.02 -6.65 2.95
C LEU A 8 2.15 -7.82 2.50
N THR A 9 1.99 -8.85 3.35
CA THR A 9 1.14 -10.01 3.03
C THR A 9 -0.32 -9.59 2.85
N GLU A 10 -0.86 -8.74 3.73
CA GLU A 10 -2.21 -8.17 3.58
C GLU A 10 -2.36 -7.37 2.26
N LEU A 11 -1.35 -6.58 1.87
CA LEU A 11 -1.38 -5.84 0.61
C LEU A 11 -1.38 -6.79 -0.61
N LEU A 12 -0.57 -7.85 -0.58
CA LEU A 12 -0.47 -8.83 -1.67
C LEU A 12 -1.76 -9.64 -1.87
N GLU A 13 -2.59 -9.77 -0.83
CA GLU A 13 -3.89 -10.45 -0.91
C GLU A 13 -4.96 -9.59 -1.63
N ILE A 14 -4.68 -8.31 -1.88
CA ILE A 14 -5.58 -7.39 -2.58
C ILE A 14 -5.07 -7.21 -4.01
N PRO A 15 -5.73 -7.78 -5.04
CA PRO A 15 -5.34 -7.55 -6.43
C PRO A 15 -5.43 -6.07 -6.80
N SER A 16 -4.43 -5.58 -7.52
CA SER A 16 -4.35 -4.18 -7.95
C SER A 16 -3.89 -4.05 -9.41
N PRO A 17 -4.50 -4.75 -10.39
CA PRO A 17 -4.10 -4.55 -11.77
C PRO A 17 -4.30 -3.10 -12.18
N SER A 18 -3.42 -2.56 -13.05
CA SER A 18 -3.48 -1.16 -13.46
C SER A 18 -4.91 -0.77 -13.95
N GLY A 19 -5.50 0.25 -13.33
CA GLY A 19 -6.88 0.70 -13.53
C GLY A 19 -7.92 0.15 -12.55
N GLU A 20 -7.57 -0.80 -11.68
CA GLU A 20 -8.45 -1.44 -10.69
C GLU A 20 -7.95 -1.28 -9.24
N GLU A 21 -7.17 -0.24 -8.95
CA GLU A 21 -6.44 -0.07 -7.68
C GLU A 21 -7.33 0.37 -6.49
N LYS A 22 -8.62 0.59 -6.72
CA LYS A 22 -9.52 1.22 -5.73
C LYS A 22 -9.52 0.52 -4.37
N GLU A 23 -9.48 -0.81 -4.36
CA GLU A 23 -9.50 -1.59 -3.12
C GLU A 23 -8.19 -1.45 -2.32
N ILE A 24 -7.03 -1.64 -2.98
CA ILE A 24 -5.72 -1.53 -2.31
C ILE A 24 -5.46 -0.10 -1.82
N VAL A 25 -5.87 0.91 -2.61
CA VAL A 25 -5.77 2.33 -2.27
C VAL A 25 -6.60 2.63 -1.01
N SER A 26 -7.84 2.14 -0.96
CA SER A 26 -8.72 2.34 0.20
C SER A 26 -8.17 1.67 1.46
N PHE A 27 -7.64 0.46 1.32
CA PHE A 27 -7.00 -0.27 2.41
C PHE A 27 -5.75 0.45 2.94
N LEU A 28 -4.88 0.89 2.03
CA LEU A 28 -3.62 1.56 2.38
C LEU A 28 -3.88 2.91 3.05
N ALA A 29 -4.78 3.75 2.51
CA ALA A 29 -5.15 5.03 3.10
C ALA A 29 -5.71 4.86 4.52
N LYS A 30 -6.60 3.87 4.73
CA LYS A 30 -7.13 3.55 6.05
C LYS A 30 -6.02 3.16 7.03
N ARG A 31 -5.12 2.25 6.63
CA ARG A 31 -4.07 1.76 7.52
C ARG A 31 -3.07 2.87 7.89
N LEU A 32 -2.71 3.72 6.94
CA LEU A 32 -1.85 4.88 7.18
C LEU A 32 -2.51 5.87 8.17
N GLY A 33 -3.82 6.11 8.03
CA GLY A 33 -4.58 6.91 8.99
C GLY A 33 -4.58 6.32 10.41
N GLU A 34 -4.74 4.99 10.54
CA GLU A 34 -4.63 4.29 11.83
C GLU A 34 -3.24 4.39 12.46
N TRP A 35 -2.20 4.63 11.66
CA TRP A 35 -0.82 4.85 12.10
C TRP A 35 -0.47 6.32 12.34
N GLY A 36 -1.44 7.22 12.24
CA GLY A 36 -1.26 8.64 12.55
C GLY A 36 -0.78 9.50 11.37
N TYR A 37 -0.82 8.97 10.15
CA TYR A 37 -0.60 9.79 8.95
C TYR A 37 -1.87 10.58 8.61
N GLN A 38 -1.69 11.78 8.07
CA GLN A 38 -2.77 12.48 7.36
C GLN A 38 -2.83 11.87 5.95
N ALA A 39 -3.74 10.91 5.75
CA ALA A 39 -3.85 10.15 4.52
C ALA A 39 -5.15 10.49 3.77
N GLU A 40 -5.04 10.75 2.48
CA GLU A 40 -6.17 10.97 1.57
C GLU A 40 -5.96 10.23 0.26
N VAL A 41 -7.05 10.08 -0.50
CA VAL A 41 -7.01 9.60 -1.88
C VAL A 41 -7.23 10.79 -2.78
N ASP A 42 -6.27 11.08 -3.65
CA ASP A 42 -6.35 12.22 -4.56
C ASP A 42 -7.34 11.97 -5.73
N GLN A 43 -7.52 12.96 -6.61
CA GLN A 43 -8.43 12.85 -7.74
C GLN A 43 -8.00 11.83 -8.80
N ALA A 44 -6.72 11.44 -8.83
CA ALA A 44 -6.18 10.42 -9.71
C ALA A 44 -6.28 9.01 -9.12
N GLY A 45 -6.66 8.89 -7.83
CA GLY A 45 -6.75 7.61 -7.13
C GLY A 45 -5.47 7.22 -6.39
N ASN A 46 -4.49 8.11 -6.25
CA ASN A 46 -3.28 7.83 -5.47
C ASN A 46 -3.55 7.98 -3.98
N VAL A 47 -2.87 7.17 -3.16
CA VAL A 47 -2.80 7.43 -1.71
C VAL A 47 -1.71 8.47 -1.46
N VAL A 48 -2.09 9.62 -0.92
CA VAL A 48 -1.17 10.65 -0.47
C VAL A 48 -1.23 10.68 1.05
N ALA A 49 -0.09 10.46 1.71
CA ALA A 49 -0.01 10.40 3.16
C ALA A 49 1.16 11.23 3.69
N GLN A 50 0.86 12.11 4.64
CA GLN A 50 1.83 12.98 5.27
C GLN A 50 2.08 12.58 6.72
N LEU A 51 3.34 12.63 7.13
CA LEU A 51 3.79 12.50 8.52
C LEU A 51 4.70 13.68 8.86
N GLY A 52 4.33 14.45 9.88
CA GLY A 52 5.04 15.67 10.27
C GLY A 52 4.72 16.89 9.40
N GLU A 53 5.34 18.01 9.74
CA GLU A 53 5.09 19.34 9.15
C GLU A 53 6.42 20.10 8.98
N GLY A 54 6.47 21.06 8.05
CA GLY A 54 7.61 21.96 7.86
C GLY A 54 8.49 21.64 6.65
N GLU A 55 9.61 22.38 6.53
CA GLU A 55 10.56 22.29 5.42
C GLU A 55 11.96 21.90 5.90
N PRO A 56 12.74 21.11 5.13
CA PRO A 56 12.38 20.57 3.82
C PRO A 56 11.45 19.35 3.90
N ALA A 57 10.55 19.19 2.93
CA ALA A 57 9.75 17.97 2.77
C ALA A 57 10.51 16.85 2.04
N LEU A 58 10.30 15.59 2.45
CA LEU A 58 10.80 14.40 1.77
C LEU A 58 9.63 13.61 1.15
N LEU A 59 9.67 13.40 -0.16
CA LEU A 59 8.68 12.59 -0.87
C LEU A 59 9.19 11.15 -1.06
N LEU A 60 8.42 10.18 -0.57
CA LEU A 60 8.58 8.76 -0.91
C LEU A 60 7.53 8.40 -1.97
N ALA A 61 7.94 8.36 -3.24
CA ALA A 61 7.05 8.05 -4.36
C ALA A 61 7.21 6.60 -4.82
N SER A 62 6.10 5.87 -4.89
CA SER A 62 6.02 4.50 -5.42
C SER A 62 4.68 4.30 -6.15
N HIS A 63 4.48 3.12 -6.72
CA HIS A 63 3.21 2.71 -7.31
C HIS A 63 2.65 1.48 -6.58
N VAL A 64 1.34 1.26 -6.65
CA VAL A 64 0.65 0.12 -6.02
C VAL A 64 0.04 -0.83 -7.05
N ASP A 65 -0.03 -0.41 -8.31
CA ASP A 65 -0.58 -1.21 -9.38
C ASP A 65 0.37 -2.32 -9.80
N THR A 66 -0.21 -3.37 -10.37
CA THR A 66 0.50 -4.58 -10.76
C THR A 66 0.07 -5.04 -12.14
N VAL A 67 0.86 -5.92 -12.74
CA VAL A 67 0.43 -6.59 -13.98
C VAL A 67 -0.66 -7.61 -13.68
N PRO A 68 -1.63 -7.81 -14.60
CA PRO A 68 -2.66 -8.85 -14.45
C PRO A 68 -2.06 -10.26 -14.32
N GLY A 69 -2.84 -11.16 -13.72
CA GLY A 69 -2.49 -12.57 -13.59
C GLY A 69 -2.35 -12.96 -12.12
N PRO A 70 -3.33 -13.73 -11.58
CA PRO A 70 -3.37 -14.05 -10.16
C PRO A 70 -2.17 -14.92 -9.77
N LEU A 71 -1.53 -14.57 -8.65
CA LEU A 71 -0.50 -15.37 -8.01
C LEU A 71 -0.91 -15.59 -6.56
N PRO A 72 -1.19 -16.83 -6.12
CA PRO A 72 -1.59 -17.08 -4.74
C PRO A 72 -0.53 -16.59 -3.75
N VAL A 73 -0.96 -15.83 -2.76
CA VAL A 73 -0.07 -15.35 -1.70
C VAL A 73 0.38 -16.54 -0.84
N ARG A 74 1.68 -16.64 -0.61
CA ARG A 74 2.26 -17.71 0.22
C ARG A 74 3.39 -17.16 1.07
N ARG A 75 3.40 -17.51 2.36
CA ARG A 75 4.47 -17.21 3.30
C ARG A 75 5.12 -18.49 3.81
N GLY A 76 6.45 -18.56 3.81
CA GLY A 76 7.20 -19.70 4.33
C GLY A 76 8.68 -19.65 3.99
N ASN A 77 9.52 -20.38 4.76
CA ASN A 77 10.98 -20.44 4.56
C ASN A 77 11.63 -19.04 4.41
N SER A 78 11.23 -18.09 5.25
CA SER A 78 11.68 -16.69 5.23
C SER A 78 11.41 -15.95 3.91
N LYS A 79 10.39 -16.38 3.15
CA LYS A 79 9.95 -15.75 1.90
C LYS A 79 8.45 -15.45 1.95
N VAL A 80 8.06 -14.41 1.23
CA VAL A 80 6.68 -14.10 0.87
C VAL A 80 6.61 -14.10 -0.65
N PHE A 81 5.59 -14.76 -1.19
CA PHE A 81 5.28 -14.82 -2.61
C PHE A 81 3.94 -14.14 -2.81
N GLY A 82 3.84 -13.33 -3.85
CA GLY A 82 2.65 -12.57 -4.25
C GLY A 82 3.00 -11.79 -5.51
N ARG A 83 1.98 -11.22 -6.15
CA ARG A 83 2.17 -10.40 -7.36
C ARG A 83 2.97 -9.15 -7.04
#